data_AF-A0A417R6Y0-F1
#
_entry.id   AF-A0A417R6Y0-F1
#
_cell.length_a   1.000
_cell.length_b   1.000
_cell.length_c   1.000
_cell.angle_alpha   90.00
_cell.angle_beta   90.00
_cell.angle_gamma   90.00
#
_symmetry.space_group_name_H-M   'P 1'
#
loop_
_entity.id
_entity.type
_entity.pdbx_description
1 polymer ?
#
loop_
_entity_poly.entity_id
_entity_poly.type
_entity_poly.pdbx_seq_one_letter_code
_entity_poly.pdbx_strand_id
1 'polypeptide(L)'
;MQDFRKKIVRPVAFCAILLCLLMAASAVMSALARTNTDLVQNRNKSMVELENEPADTIDVLVIGDSESYTTVSPMEIWDKEGIPSYVGGQTGQKIQESYYMLKKALKTQKPKVVAIETNMIFRSQSAVRGIKETLVQTMLYYFPVFRLHNSWKAWVTGEDKRSQTFYKGFVLRDVVEAYTGGSYMKKTAKTERMSRITRFMMDQIVSLCRKNNIQLFLYSAPSPKNYSFRKHNTMEAYARENGLKYLDLNLKIKELGINWSEDSLDKGDHLNILGAIKVSDYLGRYLKKEYHLKSRKSESTYRSWNESLIQYREAAQNAEKQAKKKVKAGS
;
A
#
# COMPACT_ATOMS: atom_id res chain seq x y z
N MET A 1 27.88 -32.66 35.73
CA MET A 1 28.10 -31.71 34.61
C MET A 1 27.67 -32.25 33.23
N GLN A 2 28.01 -33.48 32.83
CA GLN A 2 27.61 -34.04 31.51
C GLN A 2 26.08 -34.08 31.27
N ASP A 3 25.30 -34.39 32.29
CA ASP A 3 23.84 -34.53 32.15
C ASP A 3 23.14 -33.17 32.00
N PHE A 4 23.63 -32.14 32.67
CA PHE A 4 23.22 -30.74 32.49
C PHE A 4 23.58 -30.21 31.10
N ARG A 5 24.78 -30.56 30.60
CA ARG A 5 25.24 -30.21 29.25
C ARG A 5 24.35 -30.85 28.18
N LYS A 6 23.93 -32.11 28.33
CA LYS A 6 22.99 -32.76 27.41
C LYS A 6 21.57 -32.17 27.46
N LYS A 7 21.09 -31.76 28.65
CA LYS A 7 19.77 -31.13 28.85
C LYS A 7 19.66 -29.72 28.25
N ILE A 8 20.78 -29.02 28.05
CA ILE A 8 20.80 -27.68 27.42
C ILE A 8 21.24 -27.77 25.95
N VAL A 9 22.28 -28.54 25.63
CA VAL A 9 22.84 -28.59 24.27
C VAL A 9 21.85 -29.18 23.28
N ARG A 10 21.08 -30.22 23.66
CA ARG A 10 20.12 -30.86 22.74
C ARG A 10 18.97 -29.92 22.33
N PRO A 11 18.26 -29.24 23.26
CA PRO A 11 17.27 -28.24 22.89
C PRO A 11 17.85 -27.09 22.07
N VAL A 12 19.03 -26.57 22.44
CA VAL A 12 19.69 -25.49 21.69
C VAL A 12 20.03 -25.92 20.27
N ALA A 13 20.61 -27.12 20.10
CA ALA A 13 20.90 -27.68 18.79
C ALA A 13 19.63 -27.91 17.97
N PHE A 14 18.58 -28.43 18.57
CA PHE A 14 17.27 -28.59 17.92
C PHE A 14 16.72 -27.24 17.45
N CYS A 15 16.72 -26.21 18.31
CA CYS A 15 16.25 -24.87 17.95
C CYS A 15 17.11 -24.27 16.82
N ALA A 16 18.43 -24.43 16.86
CA ALA A 16 19.32 -23.96 15.80
C ALA A 16 19.03 -24.65 14.46
N ILE A 17 18.87 -25.98 14.46
CA ILE A 17 18.51 -26.74 13.25
C ILE A 17 17.14 -26.29 12.73
N LEU A 18 16.15 -26.15 13.60
CA LEU A 18 14.82 -25.68 13.22
C LEU A 18 14.87 -24.28 12.60
N LEU A 19 15.66 -23.36 13.17
CA LEU A 19 15.86 -22.02 12.61
C LEU A 19 16.50 -22.09 11.22
N CYS A 20 17.52 -22.92 11.03
CA CYS A 20 18.14 -23.14 9.71
C CYS A 20 17.13 -23.67 8.69
N LEU A 21 16.31 -24.66 9.08
CA LEU A 21 15.26 -25.21 8.21
C LEU A 21 14.21 -24.14 7.85
N LEU A 22 13.77 -23.33 8.82
CA LEU A 22 12.82 -22.25 8.56
C LEU A 22 13.40 -21.17 7.65
N MET A 23 14.69 -20.84 7.77
CA MET A 23 15.37 -19.90 6.87
C MET A 23 15.48 -20.47 5.45
N ALA A 24 15.90 -21.74 5.31
CA ALA A 24 15.99 -22.41 4.02
C ALA A 24 14.62 -22.50 3.33
N ALA A 25 13.59 -22.95 4.05
CA ALA A 25 12.22 -22.98 3.55
C ALA A 25 11.73 -21.58 3.15
N SER A 26 12.04 -20.56 3.96
CA SER A 26 11.66 -19.18 3.63
C SER A 26 12.33 -18.67 2.36
N ALA A 27 13.61 -19.00 2.13
CA ALA A 27 14.32 -18.64 0.91
C ALA A 27 13.70 -19.31 -0.32
N VAL A 28 13.40 -20.62 -0.24
CA VAL A 28 12.74 -21.37 -1.32
C VAL A 28 11.36 -20.80 -1.62
N MET A 29 10.51 -20.61 -0.61
CA MET A 29 9.17 -20.04 -0.79
C MET A 29 9.22 -18.62 -1.38
N SER A 30 10.18 -17.80 -0.96
CA SER A 30 10.33 -16.45 -1.50
C SER A 30 10.78 -16.47 -2.97
N ALA A 31 11.71 -17.37 -3.33
CA ALA A 31 12.13 -17.55 -4.71
C ALA A 31 10.97 -18.01 -5.60
N LEU A 32 10.20 -19.01 -5.15
CA LEU A 32 9.02 -19.52 -5.87
C LEU A 32 7.95 -18.44 -6.04
N ALA A 33 7.68 -17.65 -5.00
CA ALA A 33 6.73 -16.53 -5.10
C ALA A 33 7.17 -15.48 -6.12
N ARG A 34 8.47 -15.18 -6.18
CA ARG A 34 9.02 -14.19 -7.12
C ARG A 34 9.01 -14.66 -8.56
N THR A 35 9.15 -15.96 -8.81
CA THR A 35 9.08 -16.53 -10.17
C THR A 35 7.65 -16.83 -10.62
N ASN A 36 6.71 -16.99 -9.69
CA ASN A 36 5.31 -17.34 -9.96
C ASN A 36 4.35 -16.34 -9.30
N THR A 37 4.47 -15.05 -9.62
CA THR A 37 3.68 -13.98 -9.01
C THR A 37 2.17 -14.15 -9.20
N ASP A 38 1.73 -14.81 -10.27
CA ASP A 38 0.31 -15.09 -10.53
C ASP A 38 -0.29 -16.16 -9.60
N LEU A 39 0.57 -16.99 -8.99
CA LEU A 39 0.19 -17.99 -8.00
C LEU A 39 0.38 -17.47 -6.56
N VAL A 40 0.74 -16.20 -6.41
CA VAL A 40 0.78 -15.52 -5.11
C VAL A 40 -0.60 -14.97 -4.80
N GLN A 41 -1.09 -15.23 -3.59
CA GLN A 41 -2.34 -14.66 -3.12
C GLN A 41 -2.34 -13.14 -3.26
N ASN A 42 -3.41 -12.56 -3.81
CA ASN A 42 -3.54 -11.12 -4.08
C ASN A 42 -3.07 -10.22 -2.94
N ARG A 43 -3.37 -10.59 -1.68
CA ARG A 43 -2.97 -9.82 -0.50
C ARG A 43 -1.45 -9.64 -0.39
N ASN A 44 -0.66 -10.61 -0.86
CA ASN A 44 0.80 -10.57 -0.82
C ASN A 44 1.43 -10.11 -2.15
N LYS A 45 0.66 -10.04 -3.24
CA LYS A 45 1.15 -9.81 -4.59
C LYS A 45 1.91 -8.48 -4.72
N SER A 46 1.35 -7.38 -4.21
CA SER A 46 2.03 -6.06 -4.21
C SER A 46 3.39 -6.07 -3.50
N MET A 47 3.56 -6.88 -2.45
CA MET A 47 4.84 -7.00 -1.76
C MET A 47 5.87 -7.76 -2.60
N VAL A 48 5.45 -8.86 -3.23
CA VAL A 48 6.33 -9.73 -4.02
C VAL A 48 6.72 -9.06 -5.33
N GLU A 49 5.78 -8.41 -6.00
CA GLU A 49 6.03 -7.65 -7.23
C GLU A 49 6.98 -6.48 -6.98
N LEU A 50 6.86 -5.77 -5.85
CA LEU A 50 7.80 -4.71 -5.47
C LEU A 50 9.25 -5.23 -5.34
N GLU A 51 9.45 -6.47 -4.89
CA GLU A 51 10.78 -7.10 -4.82
C GLU A 51 11.30 -7.55 -6.19
N ASN A 52 10.42 -7.65 -7.18
CA ASN A 52 10.76 -7.96 -8.56
C ASN A 52 11.01 -6.71 -9.41
N GLU A 53 10.64 -5.52 -8.91
CA GLU A 53 11.02 -4.26 -9.55
C GLU A 53 12.55 -4.15 -9.63
N PRO A 54 13.10 -3.66 -10.77
CA PRO A 54 14.52 -3.41 -10.87
C PRO A 54 14.98 -2.47 -9.75
N ALA A 55 16.20 -2.70 -9.26
CA ALA A 55 16.73 -1.95 -8.12
C ALA A 55 16.76 -0.45 -8.42
N ASP A 56 16.36 0.34 -7.42
CA ASP A 56 16.37 1.81 -7.46
C ASP A 56 15.60 2.43 -8.64
N THR A 57 14.41 1.90 -8.92
CA THR A 57 13.52 2.43 -9.96
C THR A 57 12.24 3.07 -9.41
N ILE A 58 11.95 2.95 -8.12
CA ILE A 58 10.77 3.58 -7.51
C ILE A 58 11.15 4.92 -6.86
N ASP A 59 10.73 6.05 -7.44
CA ASP A 59 10.95 7.39 -6.85
C ASP A 59 9.91 7.70 -5.75
N VAL A 60 8.67 7.20 -5.89
CA VAL A 60 7.58 7.40 -4.90
C VAL A 60 6.98 6.06 -4.47
N LEU A 61 7.07 5.75 -3.19
CA LEU A 61 6.43 4.56 -2.61
C LEU A 61 5.17 4.96 -1.83
N VAL A 62 4.02 4.45 -2.23
CA VAL A 62 2.74 4.64 -1.55
C VAL A 62 2.46 3.42 -0.68
N ILE A 63 2.16 3.63 0.60
CA ILE A 63 1.88 2.57 1.56
C ILE A 63 0.57 2.87 2.27
N GLY A 64 -0.31 1.86 2.32
CA GLY A 64 -1.61 1.98 2.96
C GLY A 64 -2.41 0.70 2.85
N ASP A 65 -3.70 0.79 3.11
CA ASP A 65 -4.62 -0.33 2.92
C ASP A 65 -5.34 -0.25 1.57
N SER A 66 -6.60 -0.68 1.52
CA SER A 66 -7.41 -0.63 0.30
C SER A 66 -7.65 0.76 -0.24
N GLU A 67 -7.61 1.78 0.62
CA GLU A 67 -7.68 3.18 0.17
C GLU A 67 -6.49 3.55 -0.70
N SER A 68 -5.31 2.94 -0.50
CA SER A 68 -4.14 3.26 -1.30
C SER A 68 -4.19 2.68 -2.72
N TYR A 69 -4.42 1.36 -2.85
CA TYR A 69 -4.39 0.67 -4.15
C TYR A 69 -5.65 0.83 -5.01
N THR A 70 -6.68 1.49 -4.48
CA THR A 70 -7.89 1.89 -5.24
C THR A 70 -7.89 3.38 -5.60
N THR A 71 -7.09 4.21 -4.93
CA THR A 71 -7.08 5.66 -5.13
C THR A 71 -5.91 6.15 -5.99
N VAL A 72 -4.74 5.54 -5.86
CA VAL A 72 -3.52 5.98 -6.55
C VAL A 72 -3.15 4.99 -7.63
N SER A 73 -3.19 5.42 -8.89
CA SER A 73 -2.70 4.70 -10.05
C SER A 73 -1.31 5.19 -10.44
N PRO A 74 -0.26 4.38 -10.21
CA PRO A 74 1.07 4.72 -10.67
C PRO A 74 1.22 4.90 -12.16
N MET A 75 0.43 4.18 -12.96
CA MET A 75 0.49 4.29 -14.41
C MET A 75 -0.12 5.61 -14.90
N GLU A 76 -1.14 6.15 -14.23
CA GLU A 76 -1.62 7.52 -14.49
C GLU A 76 -0.56 8.57 -14.16
N ILE A 77 0.08 8.44 -13.00
CA ILE A 77 1.15 9.36 -12.58
C ILE A 77 2.34 9.25 -13.54
N TRP A 78 2.71 8.04 -13.93
CA TRP A 78 3.74 7.81 -14.94
C TRP A 78 3.34 8.46 -16.25
N ASP A 79 2.11 8.28 -16.73
CA ASP A 79 1.69 8.81 -18.02
C ASP A 79 1.73 10.34 -18.05
N LYS A 80 1.25 11.01 -17.02
CA LYS A 80 1.13 12.46 -17.05
C LYS A 80 2.42 13.17 -16.63
N GLU A 81 3.09 12.64 -15.62
CA GLU A 81 4.22 13.34 -14.98
C GLU A 81 5.57 12.65 -15.16
N GLY A 82 5.58 11.39 -15.60
CA GLY A 82 6.80 10.59 -15.75
C GLY A 82 7.46 10.23 -14.44
N ILE A 83 6.70 10.19 -13.35
CA ILE A 83 7.20 9.87 -12.02
C ILE A 83 6.98 8.38 -11.75
N PRO A 84 8.05 7.59 -11.56
CA PRO A 84 7.90 6.17 -11.27
C PRO A 84 7.46 6.01 -9.81
N SER A 85 6.26 5.44 -9.64
CA SER A 85 5.65 5.25 -8.33
C SER A 85 5.14 3.83 -8.14
N TYR A 86 5.04 3.37 -6.90
CA TYR A 86 4.56 2.01 -6.62
C TYR A 86 3.64 2.02 -5.40
N VAL A 87 2.53 1.27 -5.46
CA VAL A 87 1.61 1.12 -4.34
C VAL A 87 1.89 -0.20 -3.61
N GLY A 88 2.60 -0.12 -2.49
CA GLY A 88 2.79 -1.23 -1.55
C GLY A 88 1.59 -1.45 -0.62
N GLY A 89 0.38 -1.22 -1.13
CA GLY A 89 -0.86 -1.35 -0.39
C GLY A 89 -1.44 -2.76 -0.43
N GLN A 90 -2.21 -3.14 0.59
CA GLN A 90 -2.84 -4.45 0.72
C GLN A 90 -4.20 -4.35 1.43
N THR A 91 -5.13 -5.27 1.16
CA THR A 91 -6.49 -5.22 1.73
C THR A 91 -6.45 -5.26 3.25
N GLY A 92 -6.97 -4.22 3.92
CA GLY A 92 -6.99 -4.17 5.39
C GLY A 92 -5.62 -4.09 6.05
N GLN A 93 -4.60 -3.59 5.34
CA GLN A 93 -3.25 -3.44 5.85
C GLN A 93 -3.22 -2.69 7.19
N LYS A 94 -2.47 -3.25 8.14
CA LYS A 94 -2.26 -2.66 9.46
C LYS A 94 -0.98 -1.83 9.47
N ILE A 95 -0.88 -0.92 10.43
CA ILE A 95 0.30 -0.07 10.56
C ILE A 95 1.61 -0.86 10.76
N GLN A 96 1.55 -1.99 11.47
CA GLN A 96 2.69 -2.89 11.62
C GLN A 96 3.14 -3.48 10.28
N GLU A 97 2.19 -3.90 9.44
CA GLU A 97 2.46 -4.42 8.10
C GLU A 97 3.09 -3.34 7.22
N SER A 98 2.60 -2.11 7.29
CA SER A 98 3.16 -0.95 6.58
C SER A 98 4.60 -0.65 6.95
N TYR A 99 4.96 -0.75 8.23
CA TYR A 99 6.35 -0.61 8.65
C TYR A 99 7.25 -1.69 8.03
N TYR A 100 6.82 -2.95 8.03
CA TYR A 100 7.60 -4.03 7.42
C TYR A 100 7.58 -4.01 5.89
N MET A 101 6.50 -3.52 5.27
CA MET A 101 6.46 -3.22 3.83
C MET A 101 7.54 -2.21 3.48
N LEU A 102 7.62 -1.09 4.20
CA LEU A 102 8.66 -0.09 4.00
C LEU A 102 10.06 -0.70 4.18
N LYS A 103 10.31 -1.41 5.29
CA LYS A 103 11.60 -2.09 5.51
C LYS A 103 11.98 -3.04 4.38
N LYS A 104 11.00 -3.72 3.79
CA LYS A 104 11.23 -4.66 2.69
C LYS A 104 11.53 -3.92 1.39
N ALA A 105 10.76 -2.89 1.07
CA ALA A 105 10.98 -2.04 -0.09
C ALA A 105 12.39 -1.43 -0.09
N LEU A 106 12.85 -0.94 1.07
CA LEU A 106 14.17 -0.33 1.23
C LEU A 106 15.36 -1.28 1.07
N LYS A 107 15.13 -2.59 0.89
CA LYS A 107 16.20 -3.54 0.54
C LYS A 107 16.65 -3.40 -0.92
N THR A 108 15.76 -2.97 -1.81
CA THR A 108 16.01 -2.90 -3.25
C THR A 108 15.72 -1.53 -3.85
N GLN A 109 14.95 -0.69 -3.17
CA GLN A 109 14.52 0.63 -3.64
C GLN A 109 15.03 1.75 -2.73
N LYS A 110 15.29 2.93 -3.29
CA LYS A 110 15.63 4.15 -2.54
C LYS A 110 14.66 5.28 -2.92
N PRO A 111 13.37 5.16 -2.54
CA PRO A 111 12.39 6.17 -2.91
C PRO A 111 12.76 7.53 -2.33
N LYS A 112 12.58 8.58 -3.14
CA LYS A 112 12.73 9.96 -2.69
C LYS A 112 11.60 10.36 -1.75
N VAL A 113 10.42 9.80 -2.00
CA VAL A 113 9.19 10.12 -1.27
C VAL A 113 8.49 8.83 -0.84
N VAL A 114 8.06 8.78 0.42
CA VAL A 114 7.11 7.78 0.91
C VAL A 114 5.80 8.47 1.26
N ALA A 115 4.71 8.02 0.62
CA ALA A 115 3.34 8.44 0.89
C ALA A 115 2.67 7.45 1.85
N ILE A 116 2.20 7.90 3.01
CA ILE A 116 1.37 7.08 3.89
C ILE A 116 -0.09 7.47 3.74
N GLU A 117 -0.91 6.53 3.26
CA GLU A 117 -2.36 6.64 3.29
C GLU A 117 -2.84 6.43 4.73
N THR A 118 -3.65 7.36 5.24
CA THR A 118 -3.90 7.47 6.69
C THR A 118 -5.03 6.59 7.25
N ASN A 119 -5.82 5.88 6.45
CA ASN A 119 -7.00 5.18 6.93
C ASN A 119 -6.64 4.10 7.95
N MET A 120 -5.57 3.35 7.66
CA MET A 120 -5.05 2.29 8.52
C MET A 120 -4.68 2.75 9.95
N ILE A 121 -4.42 4.05 10.16
CA ILE A 121 -4.04 4.63 11.45
C ILE A 121 -5.20 4.54 12.45
N PHE A 122 -6.45 4.63 11.97
CA PHE A 122 -7.65 4.67 12.80
C PHE A 122 -8.32 3.30 12.97
N ARG A 123 -7.67 2.22 12.52
CA ARG A 123 -8.14 0.86 12.77
C ARG A 123 -8.04 0.55 14.27
N SER A 124 -9.15 0.11 14.85
CA SER A 124 -9.22 -0.21 16.29
C SER A 124 -8.28 -1.37 16.65
N GLN A 125 -7.40 -1.12 17.61
CA GLN A 125 -6.56 -2.15 18.21
C GLN A 125 -6.35 -1.86 19.70
N SER A 126 -6.59 -2.88 20.53
CA SER A 126 -6.14 -2.86 21.93
C SER A 126 -4.61 -2.96 22.00
N ALA A 127 -4.01 -2.51 23.09
CA ALA A 127 -2.56 -2.58 23.27
C ALA A 127 -2.02 -4.02 23.13
N VAL A 128 -2.69 -4.99 23.76
CA VAL A 128 -2.32 -6.43 23.69
C VAL A 128 -2.39 -6.94 22.25
N ARG A 129 -3.47 -6.61 21.52
CA ARG A 129 -3.61 -6.99 20.12
C ARG A 129 -2.52 -6.36 19.26
N GLY A 130 -2.18 -5.10 19.49
CA GLY A 130 -1.13 -4.39 18.76
C GLY A 130 0.27 -4.95 19.00
N ILE A 131 0.60 -5.36 20.23
CA ILE A 131 1.87 -6.03 20.56
C ILE A 131 1.94 -7.41 19.89
N LYS A 132 0.87 -8.21 20.01
CA LYS A 132 0.77 -9.51 19.33
C LYS A 132 0.97 -9.35 17.83
N GLU A 133 0.32 -8.36 17.21
CA GLU A 133 0.47 -8.07 15.79
C GLU A 133 1.93 -7.73 15.44
N THR A 134 2.59 -6.90 16.25
CA THR A 134 3.99 -6.53 16.03
C THR A 134 4.92 -7.75 16.04
N LEU A 135 4.72 -8.67 17.00
CA LEU A 135 5.47 -9.93 17.07
C LEU A 135 5.19 -10.83 15.86
N VAL A 136 3.92 -10.98 15.48
CA VAL A 136 3.52 -11.74 14.29
C VAL A 136 4.19 -11.17 13.04
N GLN A 137 4.11 -9.86 12.83
CA GLN A 137 4.70 -9.23 11.64
C GLN A 137 6.24 -9.30 11.65
N THR A 138 6.87 -9.27 12.82
CA THR A 138 8.31 -9.56 12.96
C THR A 138 8.62 -10.96 12.45
N MET A 139 7.89 -11.98 12.91
CA MET A 139 8.08 -13.36 12.45
C MET A 139 7.83 -13.51 10.95
N LEU A 140 6.75 -12.92 10.41
CA LEU A 140 6.44 -12.96 8.99
C LEU A 140 7.49 -12.26 8.11
N TYR A 141 8.20 -11.27 8.65
CA TYR A 141 9.28 -10.56 7.96
C TYR A 141 10.57 -11.38 7.88
N TYR A 142 10.97 -12.03 8.98
CA TYR A 142 12.21 -12.84 9.01
C TYR A 142 12.01 -14.26 8.47
N PHE A 143 10.81 -14.82 8.57
CA PHE A 143 10.46 -16.15 8.09
C PHE A 143 9.26 -16.10 7.11
N PRO A 144 9.47 -15.62 5.87
CA PRO A 144 8.46 -15.58 4.81
C PRO A 144 7.66 -16.87 4.57
N VAL A 145 8.20 -18.04 4.93
CA VAL A 145 7.47 -19.32 4.87
C VAL A 145 6.09 -19.23 5.53
N PHE A 146 5.96 -18.51 6.65
CA PHE A 146 4.68 -18.33 7.34
C PHE A 146 3.73 -17.39 6.60
N ARG A 147 4.22 -16.43 5.83
CA ARG A 147 3.38 -15.55 5.00
C ARG A 147 2.90 -16.28 3.75
N LEU A 148 3.75 -17.11 3.19
CA LEU A 148 3.54 -17.80 1.91
C LEU A 148 2.99 -19.23 2.08
N HIS A 149 2.69 -19.66 3.32
CA HIS A 149 2.24 -21.02 3.64
C HIS A 149 0.94 -21.47 2.95
N ASN A 150 0.21 -20.57 2.29
CA ASN A 150 -0.97 -20.92 1.51
C ASN A 150 -0.70 -20.98 -0.01
N SER A 151 0.44 -20.44 -0.48
CA SER A 151 0.78 -20.41 -1.90
C SER A 151 1.27 -21.77 -2.43
N TRP A 152 1.77 -22.67 -1.58
CA TRP A 152 2.22 -23.99 -2.03
C TRP A 152 1.09 -24.81 -2.69
N LYS A 153 -0.17 -24.62 -2.26
CA LYS A 153 -1.31 -25.30 -2.88
C LYS A 153 -1.45 -24.89 -4.34
N ALA A 154 -1.43 -23.60 -4.63
CA ALA A 154 -1.51 -23.08 -6.00
C ALA A 154 -0.32 -23.51 -6.85
N TRP A 155 0.88 -23.62 -6.26
CA TRP A 155 2.07 -24.12 -6.97
C TRP A 155 1.99 -25.61 -7.30
N VAL A 156 1.36 -26.41 -6.44
CA VAL A 156 1.15 -27.84 -6.69
C VAL A 156 0.01 -28.08 -7.67
N THR A 157 -1.07 -27.29 -7.59
CA THR A 157 -2.26 -27.47 -8.45
C THR A 157 -2.18 -26.71 -9.77
N GLY A 158 -1.24 -25.77 -9.92
CA GLY A 158 -1.08 -24.95 -11.13
C GLY A 158 -2.15 -23.88 -11.34
N GLU A 159 -3.05 -23.66 -10.39
CA GLU A 159 -4.19 -22.75 -10.54
C GLU A 159 -4.36 -21.85 -9.31
N ASP A 160 -4.48 -20.53 -9.53
CA ASP A 160 -5.14 -19.59 -8.62
C ASP A 160 -6.27 -18.86 -9.37
N LYS A 161 -7.50 -19.38 -9.25
CA LYS A 161 -8.71 -18.82 -9.90
C LYS A 161 -9.09 -17.41 -9.41
N ARG A 162 -8.32 -16.81 -8.50
CA ARG A 162 -8.61 -15.51 -7.88
C ARG A 162 -7.54 -14.47 -8.14
N SER A 163 -6.51 -14.76 -8.95
CA SER A 163 -5.40 -13.83 -9.21
C SER A 163 -5.89 -12.54 -9.89
N GLN A 164 -5.58 -11.40 -9.31
CA GLN A 164 -5.85 -10.08 -9.88
C GLN A 164 -4.60 -9.55 -10.59
N THR A 165 -4.81 -8.78 -11.66
CA THR A 165 -3.73 -8.02 -12.32
C THR A 165 -3.50 -6.72 -11.56
N PHE A 166 -2.24 -6.46 -11.20
CA PHE A 166 -1.82 -5.24 -10.53
C PHE A 166 -0.96 -4.41 -11.49
N TYR A 167 -1.23 -3.11 -11.54
CA TYR A 167 -0.44 -2.15 -12.31
C TYR A 167 0.42 -1.35 -11.34
N LYS A 168 1.61 -1.88 -11.03
CA LYS A 168 2.52 -1.35 -9.99
C LYS A 168 1.82 -1.20 -8.63
N GLY A 169 1.03 -2.21 -8.26
CA GLY A 169 0.28 -2.23 -7.01
C GLY A 169 -1.13 -1.62 -7.07
N PHE A 170 -1.52 -0.96 -8.16
CA PHE A 170 -2.89 -0.45 -8.37
C PHE A 170 -3.79 -1.51 -9.02
N VAL A 171 -5.07 -1.56 -8.62
CA VAL A 171 -6.04 -2.50 -9.21
C VAL A 171 -7.17 -1.74 -9.89
N LEU A 172 -7.38 -2.03 -11.17
CA LEU A 172 -8.50 -1.47 -11.93
C LEU A 172 -9.83 -1.99 -11.38
N ARG A 173 -10.76 -1.06 -11.13
CA ARG A 173 -12.11 -1.36 -10.68
C ARG A 173 -13.11 -0.51 -11.45
N ASP A 174 -14.04 -1.17 -12.13
CA ASP A 174 -15.05 -0.55 -12.98
C ASP A 174 -16.46 -0.59 -12.36
N VAL A 175 -16.57 -0.99 -11.09
CA VAL A 175 -17.85 -1.05 -10.36
C VAL A 175 -18.27 0.38 -10.00
N VAL A 176 -19.58 0.63 -10.08
CA VAL A 176 -20.18 1.93 -9.76
C VAL A 176 -21.32 1.69 -8.78
N GLU A 177 -21.15 2.15 -7.56
CA GLU A 177 -22.21 2.21 -6.56
C GLU A 177 -22.20 3.59 -5.90
N ALA A 178 -23.19 4.40 -6.24
CA ALA A 178 -23.29 5.78 -5.81
C ALA A 178 -23.30 5.93 -4.27
N TYR A 179 -22.58 6.93 -3.77
CA TYR A 179 -22.74 7.40 -2.41
C TYR A 179 -23.80 8.51 -2.34
N THR A 180 -24.81 8.31 -1.51
CA THR A 180 -25.96 9.21 -1.36
C THR A 180 -26.04 9.88 0.02
N GLY A 181 -25.03 9.68 0.87
CA GLY A 181 -25.04 10.15 2.28
C GLY A 181 -24.75 11.64 2.49
N GLY A 182 -24.52 12.42 1.42
CA GLY A 182 -24.30 13.86 1.49
C GLY A 182 -22.94 14.28 2.06
N SER A 183 -22.85 15.47 2.66
CA SER A 183 -21.57 15.98 3.19
C SER A 183 -21.09 15.20 4.42
N TYR A 184 -19.88 14.66 4.35
CA TYR A 184 -19.28 13.81 5.39
C TYR A 184 -18.12 14.48 6.18
N MET A 185 -17.51 15.55 5.64
CA MET A 185 -16.44 16.31 6.31
C MET A 185 -16.96 17.50 7.12
N LYS A 186 -17.83 17.23 8.10
CA LYS A 186 -18.40 18.28 8.98
C LYS A 186 -17.34 18.85 9.93
N LYS A 187 -17.02 20.14 9.81
CA LYS A 187 -16.01 20.83 10.63
C LYS A 187 -16.28 20.66 12.12
N THR A 188 -15.22 20.44 12.90
CA THR A 188 -15.26 20.36 14.36
C THR A 188 -13.86 20.60 14.92
N ALA A 189 -13.75 21.01 16.18
CA ALA A 189 -12.48 21.06 16.91
C ALA A 189 -12.09 19.70 17.55
N LYS A 190 -13.02 18.72 17.55
CA LYS A 190 -12.78 17.41 18.17
C LYS A 190 -11.82 16.58 17.33
N THR A 191 -11.10 15.67 17.99
CA THR A 191 -10.14 14.74 17.37
C THR A 191 -10.63 13.30 17.49
N GLU A 192 -10.15 12.41 16.61
CA GLU A 192 -10.31 10.95 16.72
C GLU A 192 -9.04 10.36 17.33
N ARG A 193 -9.14 9.44 18.29
CA ARG A 193 -7.95 9.02 19.04
C ARG A 193 -7.07 8.07 18.22
N MET A 194 -5.84 8.48 17.94
CA MET A 194 -4.78 7.57 17.50
C MET A 194 -4.31 6.72 18.68
N SER A 195 -4.29 5.39 18.52
CA SER A 195 -3.82 4.49 19.59
C SER A 195 -2.31 4.67 19.85
N ARG A 196 -1.86 4.44 21.09
CA ARG A 196 -0.43 4.56 21.46
C ARG A 196 0.47 3.64 20.63
N ILE A 197 0.02 2.42 20.35
CA ILE A 197 0.78 1.48 19.53
C ILE A 197 0.83 1.92 18.06
N THR A 198 -0.26 2.50 17.52
CA THR A 198 -0.24 3.10 16.18
C THR A 198 0.76 4.25 16.11
N ARG A 199 0.72 5.15 17.10
CA ARG A 199 1.66 6.29 17.17
C ARG A 199 3.10 5.81 17.22
N PHE A 200 3.41 4.84 18.09
CA PHE A 200 4.74 4.23 18.14
C PHE A 200 5.19 3.68 16.78
N MET A 201 4.34 2.96 16.06
CA MET A 201 4.69 2.43 14.74
C MET A 201 4.85 3.55 13.69
N MET A 202 4.05 4.61 13.75
CA MET A 202 4.24 5.80 12.92
C MET A 202 5.58 6.48 13.22
N ASP A 203 5.96 6.60 14.49
CA ASP A 203 7.26 7.16 14.90
C ASP A 203 8.43 6.31 14.36
N GLN A 204 8.27 4.97 14.32
CA GLN A 204 9.24 4.07 13.68
C GLN A 204 9.34 4.28 12.17
N ILE A 205 8.22 4.51 11.47
CA ILE A 205 8.20 4.83 10.03
C ILE A 205 8.89 6.17 9.78
N VAL A 206 8.58 7.21 10.58
CA VAL A 206 9.24 8.52 10.50
C VAL A 206 10.75 8.39 10.67
N SER A 207 11.19 7.68 11.71
CA SER A 207 12.61 7.44 11.98
C SER A 207 13.30 6.68 10.84
N LEU A 208 12.64 5.65 10.29
CA LEU A 208 13.17 4.88 9.18
C LEU A 208 13.31 5.72 7.90
N CYS A 209 12.32 6.57 7.58
CA CYS A 209 12.42 7.49 6.45
C CYS A 209 13.56 8.49 6.64
N ARG A 210 13.65 9.14 7.82
CA ARG A 210 14.71 10.11 8.12
C ARG A 210 16.11 9.48 8.01
N LYS A 211 16.31 8.28 8.57
CA LYS A 211 17.59 7.55 8.50
C LYS A 211 18.04 7.26 7.06
N ASN A 212 17.09 7.13 6.13
CA ASN A 212 17.37 6.84 4.72
C ASN A 212 17.25 8.09 3.83
N ASN A 213 17.17 9.29 4.40
CA ASN A 213 17.00 10.56 3.67
C ASN A 213 15.75 10.61 2.78
N ILE A 214 14.66 9.97 3.22
CA ILE A 214 13.40 9.88 2.49
C ILE A 214 12.44 10.94 3.01
N GLN A 215 11.81 11.68 2.09
CA GLN A 215 10.73 12.60 2.42
C GLN A 215 9.45 11.82 2.70
N LEU A 216 8.96 11.89 3.94
CA LEU A 216 7.71 11.25 4.33
C LEU A 216 6.57 12.27 4.25
N PHE A 217 5.47 11.90 3.59
CA PHE A 217 4.24 12.67 3.59
C PHE A 217 3.02 11.81 3.87
N LEU A 218 2.02 12.42 4.46
CA LEU A 218 0.77 11.77 4.82
C LEU A 218 -0.33 12.23 3.88
N TYR A 219 -1.24 11.34 3.49
CA TYR A 219 -2.44 11.76 2.77
C TYR A 219 -3.66 10.92 3.16
N SER A 220 -4.82 11.53 3.06
CA SER A 220 -6.10 10.85 3.23
C SER A 220 -6.78 10.74 1.86
N ALA A 221 -7.07 9.52 1.42
CA ALA A 221 -7.83 9.27 0.20
C ALA A 221 -9.28 9.78 0.34
N PRO A 222 -9.94 10.19 -0.75
CA PRO A 222 -11.38 10.47 -0.74
C PRO A 222 -12.19 9.23 -0.34
N SER A 223 -12.82 9.25 0.83
CA SER A 223 -13.69 8.18 1.30
C SER A 223 -14.71 8.66 2.34
N PRO A 224 -15.98 8.84 1.94
CA PRO A 224 -17.07 9.20 2.84
C PRO A 224 -17.26 8.26 4.04
N LYS A 225 -17.01 6.96 3.87
CA LYS A 225 -17.15 5.98 4.96
C LYS A 225 -15.98 6.00 5.92
N ASN A 226 -14.77 6.24 5.42
CA ASN A 226 -13.56 6.13 6.24
C ASN A 226 -13.16 7.44 6.89
N TYR A 227 -13.50 8.60 6.32
CA TYR A 227 -13.00 9.87 6.81
C TYR A 227 -14.04 10.76 7.49
N SER A 228 -13.54 11.51 8.46
CA SER A 228 -14.29 12.57 9.14
C SER A 228 -13.32 13.68 9.53
N PHE A 229 -13.85 14.86 9.80
CA PHE A 229 -13.04 16.00 10.22
C PHE A 229 -12.29 15.75 11.55
N ARG A 230 -12.75 14.82 12.38
CA ARG A 230 -12.02 14.41 13.60
C ARG A 230 -10.72 13.67 13.28
N LYS A 231 -10.75 12.80 12.27
CA LYS A 231 -9.56 12.09 11.79
C LYS A 231 -8.59 13.08 11.13
N HIS A 232 -9.12 14.02 10.33
CA HIS A 232 -8.36 15.12 9.76
C HIS A 232 -7.57 15.88 10.83
N ASN A 233 -8.26 16.39 11.87
CA ASN A 233 -7.61 17.14 12.96
C ASN A 233 -6.50 16.35 13.65
N THR A 234 -6.71 15.05 13.87
CA THR A 234 -5.69 14.18 14.47
C THR A 234 -4.46 14.07 13.57
N MET A 235 -4.66 13.89 12.26
CA MET A 235 -3.55 13.76 11.31
C MET A 235 -2.83 15.08 11.08
N GLU A 236 -3.55 16.20 11.04
CA GLU A 236 -2.97 17.54 10.96
C GLU A 236 -2.09 17.84 12.17
N ALA A 237 -2.58 17.55 13.38
CA ALA A 237 -1.81 17.72 14.61
C ALA A 237 -0.56 16.83 14.63
N TYR A 238 -0.69 15.55 14.25
CA TYR A 238 0.44 14.61 14.19
C TYR A 238 1.48 15.03 13.15
N ALA A 239 1.03 15.49 11.97
CA ALA A 239 1.91 15.96 10.91
C ALA A 239 2.69 17.20 11.35
N ARG A 240 2.01 18.18 11.96
CA ARG A 240 2.66 19.39 12.51
C ARG A 240 3.70 19.05 13.57
N GLU A 241 3.35 18.17 14.52
CA GLU A 241 4.26 17.73 15.59
C GLU A 241 5.55 17.12 15.03
N ASN A 242 5.45 16.37 13.92
CA ASN A 242 6.57 15.65 13.34
C ASN A 242 7.24 16.38 12.15
N GLY A 243 6.83 17.61 11.84
CA GLY A 243 7.34 18.36 10.70
C GLY A 243 7.06 17.68 9.35
N LEU A 244 5.92 16.99 9.23
CA LEU A 244 5.51 16.27 8.03
C LEU A 244 4.50 17.10 7.24
N LYS A 245 4.48 16.87 5.92
CA LYS A 245 3.39 17.36 5.06
C LYS A 245 2.19 16.43 5.18
N TYR A 246 0.99 17.01 5.22
CA TYR A 246 -0.27 16.27 5.22
C TYR A 246 -1.23 16.85 4.18
N LEU A 247 -1.77 15.99 3.32
CA LEU A 247 -2.74 16.33 2.29
C LEU A 247 -4.03 15.54 2.50
N ASP A 248 -5.07 16.19 3.01
CA ASP A 248 -6.40 15.58 3.09
C ASP A 248 -7.20 15.84 1.81
N LEU A 249 -7.29 14.84 0.94
CA LEU A 249 -8.03 14.94 -0.32
C LEU A 249 -9.55 15.02 -0.11
N ASN A 250 -10.06 14.64 1.08
CA ASN A 250 -11.48 14.81 1.42
C ASN A 250 -11.88 16.28 1.57
N LEU A 251 -10.92 17.19 1.75
CA LEU A 251 -11.16 18.64 1.74
C LEU A 251 -11.04 19.25 0.33
N LYS A 252 -10.72 18.42 -0.68
CA LYS A 252 -10.45 18.84 -2.06
C LYS A 252 -11.39 18.23 -3.09
N ILE A 253 -12.50 17.63 -2.66
CA ILE A 253 -13.48 16.94 -3.54
C ILE A 253 -13.91 17.80 -4.74
N LYS A 254 -14.20 19.09 -4.53
CA LYS A 254 -14.57 20.01 -5.62
C LYS A 254 -13.41 20.29 -6.58
N GLU A 255 -12.19 20.46 -6.06
CA GLU A 255 -10.97 20.71 -6.85
C GLU A 255 -10.56 19.48 -7.66
N LEU A 256 -10.76 18.28 -7.10
CA LEU A 256 -10.54 16.99 -7.76
C LEU A 256 -11.62 16.67 -8.80
N GLY A 257 -12.78 17.32 -8.74
CA GLY A 257 -13.93 16.98 -9.57
C GLY A 257 -14.52 15.60 -9.26
N ILE A 258 -14.44 15.16 -8.00
CA ILE A 258 -15.01 13.88 -7.58
C ILE A 258 -16.54 13.97 -7.59
N ASN A 259 -17.17 13.10 -8.37
CA ASN A 259 -18.61 12.91 -8.40
C ASN A 259 -18.97 11.60 -7.69
N TRP A 260 -19.52 11.70 -6.48
CA TRP A 260 -19.88 10.54 -5.65
C TRP A 260 -20.96 9.63 -6.24
N SER A 261 -21.72 10.08 -7.25
CA SER A 261 -22.66 9.21 -7.98
C SER A 261 -21.97 8.34 -9.03
N GLU A 262 -20.77 8.71 -9.49
CA GLU A 262 -20.08 8.07 -10.62
C GLU A 262 -18.75 7.43 -10.21
N ASP A 263 -17.99 8.09 -9.35
CA ASP A 263 -16.61 7.74 -9.01
C ASP A 263 -16.51 6.77 -7.83
N SER A 264 -17.63 6.46 -7.20
CA SER A 264 -17.72 5.57 -6.04
C SER A 264 -17.79 4.12 -6.47
N LEU A 265 -16.91 3.29 -5.90
CA LEU A 265 -16.92 1.84 -6.08
C LEU A 265 -18.10 1.18 -5.36
N ASP A 266 -18.33 1.59 -4.11
CA ASP A 266 -19.08 0.81 -3.11
C ASP A 266 -19.72 1.71 -2.05
N LYS A 267 -20.51 2.70 -2.50
CA LYS A 267 -21.26 3.64 -1.65
C LYS A 267 -20.34 4.51 -0.78
N GLY A 268 -19.21 4.95 -1.34
CA GLY A 268 -18.31 5.91 -0.72
C GLY A 268 -17.30 5.30 0.25
N ASP A 269 -16.99 3.99 0.13
CA ASP A 269 -15.81 3.43 0.80
C ASP A 269 -14.58 3.71 -0.06
N HIS A 270 -14.56 3.20 -1.30
CA HIS A 270 -13.45 3.27 -2.22
C HIS A 270 -13.83 4.03 -3.50
N LEU A 271 -12.80 4.52 -4.19
CA LEU A 271 -12.95 5.02 -5.55
C LEU A 271 -12.91 3.88 -6.56
N ASN A 272 -13.64 4.04 -7.66
CA ASN A 272 -13.46 3.26 -8.87
C ASN A 272 -12.45 3.95 -9.81
N ILE A 273 -12.25 3.39 -11.00
CA ILE A 273 -11.28 3.92 -11.97
C ILE A 273 -11.51 5.40 -12.32
N LEU A 274 -12.76 5.87 -12.40
CA LEU A 274 -13.07 7.26 -12.75
C LEU A 274 -12.56 8.22 -11.68
N GLY A 275 -12.78 7.88 -10.41
CA GLY A 275 -12.26 8.64 -9.27
C GLY A 275 -10.75 8.54 -9.12
N ALA A 276 -10.19 7.33 -9.29
CA ALA A 276 -8.76 7.07 -9.15
C ALA A 276 -7.93 7.87 -10.15
N ILE A 277 -8.38 8.02 -11.40
CA ILE A 277 -7.69 8.84 -12.42
C ILE A 277 -7.62 10.31 -11.98
N LYS A 278 -8.72 10.87 -11.46
CA LYS A 278 -8.79 12.25 -10.98
C LYS A 278 -7.83 12.49 -9.82
N VAL A 279 -7.82 11.58 -8.85
CA VAL A 279 -6.91 11.68 -7.70
C VAL A 279 -5.46 11.50 -8.12
N SER A 280 -5.16 10.55 -9.00
CA SER A 280 -3.81 10.27 -9.47
C SER A 280 -3.22 11.43 -10.27
N ASP A 281 -4.02 12.09 -11.10
CA ASP A 281 -3.65 13.33 -11.79
C ASP A 281 -3.23 14.43 -10.81
N TYR A 282 -4.11 14.71 -9.85
CA TYR A 282 -3.87 15.73 -8.85
C TYR A 282 -2.63 15.42 -8.01
N LEU A 283 -2.53 14.17 -7.52
CA LEU A 283 -1.44 13.74 -6.67
C LEU A 283 -0.11 13.72 -7.42
N GLY A 284 -0.09 13.30 -8.69
CA GLY A 284 1.10 13.36 -9.54
C GLY A 284 1.63 14.78 -9.67
N ARG A 285 0.77 15.75 -10.01
CA ARG A 285 1.13 17.18 -10.07
C ARG A 285 1.61 17.72 -8.73
N TYR A 286 0.92 17.38 -7.64
CA TYR A 286 1.31 17.78 -6.30
C TYR A 286 2.70 17.24 -5.94
N LEU A 287 2.94 15.94 -6.14
CA LEU A 287 4.21 15.29 -5.84
C LEU A 287 5.36 15.88 -6.64
N LYS A 288 5.15 16.09 -7.94
CA LYS A 288 6.14 16.71 -8.82
C LYS A 288 6.55 18.09 -8.34
N LYS A 289 5.56 18.93 -8.01
CA LYS A 289 5.78 20.31 -7.59
C LYS A 289 6.42 20.38 -6.20
N GLU A 290 5.85 19.68 -5.22
CA GLU A 290 6.23 19.76 -3.81
C GLU A 290 7.60 19.11 -3.54
N TYR A 291 7.92 18.01 -4.23
CA TYR A 291 9.17 17.27 -4.02
C TYR A 291 10.17 17.44 -5.17
N HIS A 292 9.89 18.35 -6.10
CA HIS A 292 10.75 18.67 -7.25
C HIS A 292 11.18 17.43 -8.04
N LEU A 293 10.26 16.48 -8.20
CA LEU A 293 10.52 15.23 -8.91
C LEU A 293 10.66 15.50 -10.41
N LYS A 294 11.64 14.84 -11.03
CA LYS A 294 11.88 14.93 -12.47
C LYS A 294 11.20 13.77 -13.18
N SER A 295 10.70 14.03 -14.38
CA SER A 295 10.22 12.96 -15.26
C SER A 295 11.40 12.05 -15.64
N ARG A 296 11.17 10.73 -15.57
CA ARG A 296 12.13 9.68 -15.93
C ARG A 296 11.80 9.01 -17.27
N LYS A 297 10.76 9.44 -17.98
CA LYS A 297 10.21 8.76 -19.17
C LYS A 297 11.23 8.49 -20.28
N SER A 298 12.22 9.38 -20.43
CA SER A 298 13.25 9.29 -21.47
C SER A 298 14.46 8.45 -21.05
N GLU A 299 14.54 8.03 -19.79
CA GLU A 299 15.67 7.24 -19.29
C GLU A 299 15.49 5.76 -19.66
N SER A 300 16.54 5.14 -20.22
CA SER A 300 16.48 3.75 -20.73
C SER A 300 16.14 2.71 -19.66
N THR A 301 16.55 2.95 -18.40
CA THR A 301 16.21 2.14 -17.23
C THR A 301 14.70 1.98 -17.04
N TYR A 302 13.90 2.93 -17.54
CA TYR A 302 12.45 2.95 -17.39
C TYR A 302 11.68 2.47 -18.62
N ARG A 303 12.35 1.84 -19.59
CA ARG A 303 11.70 1.30 -20.79
C ARG A 303 10.52 0.36 -20.46
N SER A 304 10.69 -0.51 -19.45
CA SER A 304 9.63 -1.42 -18.99
C SER A 304 8.39 -0.70 -18.45
N TRP A 305 8.53 0.54 -17.97
CA TRP A 305 7.38 1.36 -17.56
C TRP A 305 6.57 1.84 -18.75
N ASN A 306 7.23 2.18 -19.86
CA ASN A 306 6.55 2.56 -21.10
C ASN A 306 5.81 1.37 -21.72
N GLU A 307 6.39 0.17 -21.64
CA GLU A 307 5.73 -1.08 -22.05
C GLU A 307 4.52 -1.40 -21.15
N SER A 308 4.68 -1.28 -19.83
CA SER A 308 3.57 -1.45 -18.88
C SER A 308 2.45 -0.44 -19.10
N LEU A 309 2.79 0.80 -19.47
CA LEU A 309 1.84 1.87 -19.75
C LEU A 309 0.94 1.54 -20.95
N ILE A 310 1.46 0.88 -21.99
CA ILE A 310 0.67 0.46 -23.15
C ILE A 310 -0.45 -0.50 -22.72
N GLN A 311 -0.08 -1.54 -21.96
CA GLN A 311 -1.04 -2.54 -21.45
C GLN A 311 -2.05 -1.90 -20.49
N TYR A 312 -1.56 -1.00 -19.62
CA TYR A 312 -2.42 -0.27 -18.70
C TYR A 312 -3.44 0.60 -19.43
N ARG A 313 -3.05 1.36 -20.45
CA ARG A 313 -3.95 2.26 -21.19
C ARG A 313 -5.11 1.49 -21.83
N GLU A 314 -4.84 0.35 -22.45
CA GLU A 314 -5.89 -0.50 -23.02
C GLU A 314 -6.87 -0.98 -21.94
N ALA A 315 -6.36 -1.51 -20.83
CA ALA A 315 -7.18 -2.01 -19.74
C ALA A 315 -7.97 -0.89 -19.03
N ALA A 316 -7.35 0.27 -18.81
CA ALA A 316 -7.96 1.44 -18.19
C ALA A 316 -9.08 2.02 -19.07
N GLN A 317 -8.85 2.17 -20.38
CA GLN A 317 -9.87 2.63 -21.32
C GLN A 317 -11.09 1.70 -21.33
N ASN A 318 -10.86 0.39 -21.32
CA ASN A 318 -11.94 -0.60 -21.23
C ASN A 318 -12.69 -0.47 -19.90
N ALA A 319 -11.99 -0.41 -18.77
CA ALA A 319 -12.60 -0.25 -17.45
C ALA A 319 -13.41 1.05 -17.33
N GLU A 320 -12.89 2.17 -17.83
CA GLU A 320 -13.61 3.45 -17.87
C GLU A 320 -14.89 3.36 -18.70
N LYS A 321 -14.83 2.73 -19.88
CA LYS A 321 -16.00 2.54 -20.74
C LYS A 321 -17.08 1.72 -20.03
N GLN A 322 -16.69 0.65 -19.33
CA GLN A 322 -17.62 -0.16 -18.54
C GLN A 322 -18.22 0.62 -17.37
N ALA A 323 -17.40 1.37 -16.62
CA ALA A 323 -17.88 2.21 -15.53
C ALA A 323 -18.88 3.26 -16.04
N LYS A 324 -18.57 3.98 -17.12
CA LYS A 324 -19.47 4.96 -17.75
C LYS A 324 -20.77 4.32 -18.27
N LYS A 325 -20.72 3.07 -18.76
CA LYS A 325 -21.93 2.32 -19.14
C LYS A 325 -22.81 2.01 -17.93
N LYS A 326 -22.22 1.61 -16.80
CA LYS A 326 -22.94 1.34 -15.55
C LYS A 326 -23.55 2.61 -14.95
N VAL A 327 -22.84 3.74 -15.01
CA VAL A 327 -23.38 5.06 -14.64
C VAL A 327 -24.68 5.33 -15.42
N LYS A 328 -24.64 5.22 -16.75
CA LYS A 328 -25.81 5.46 -17.63
C LYS A 328 -26.97 4.48 -17.41
N ALA A 329 -26.68 3.27 -16.96
CA ALA A 329 -27.70 2.25 -16.70
C ALA A 329 -28.36 2.39 -15.32
N GLY A 330 -27.69 3.06 -14.37
CA GLY A 330 -28.19 3.32 -13.03
C GLY A 330 -28.74 4.73 -12.79
N SER A 331 -28.61 5.63 -13.78
CA SER A 331 -29.21 6.97 -13.85
C SER A 331 -30.60 6.94 -14.46
#